data_AF-A0A7V9JPT5-F1
#
_entry.id   AF-A0A7V9JPT5-F1
#
_cell.length_a   1.000
_cell.length_b   1.000
_cell.length_c   1.000
_cell.angle_alpha   90.00
_cell.angle_beta   90.00
_cell.angle_gamma   90.00
#
_symmetry.space_group_name_H-M   'P 1'
#
loop_
_entity.id
_entity.type
_entity.pdbx_description
1 polymer ?
#
loop_
_entity_poly.entity_id
_entity_poly.type
_entity_poly.pdbx_seq_one_letter_code
_entity_poly.pdbx_strand_id
1 'polypeptide(L)'
;MRVVVCMVAAVVSTLTLATSCFAQAQQMRVEVVAPFALERFAGRGAVGLLVPGAGPSVDRAGALAALVRGRLEHSLLGRAPEGDPVIELGGEPGAATILVSLPPQGAGGNTRRYPIAIVGAGWRGLLTSRSTRIPGLVSIVDVAPTALGRPDGLSTQRASDAPAALRELDRRIDRNGSSRLPATVLAGAVIALLALVRPRAAVIAFATVAAANLLLGLTAVSGRLAVIAIVAASAAAAVPLERALRTPLRLGLALAAVVVAYALVLAVAPESVALSPL
;
A
#
# COMPACT_ATOMS: atom_id res chain seq x y z
N MET A 1 1.81 -22.60 -69.73
CA MET A 1 1.25 -21.78 -68.62
C MET A 1 0.87 -22.61 -67.38
N ARG A 2 1.66 -23.63 -66.99
CA ARG A 2 1.38 -24.48 -65.80
C ARG A 2 2.34 -24.26 -64.62
N VAL A 3 3.30 -23.35 -64.76
CA VAL A 3 4.40 -23.16 -63.78
C VAL A 3 4.13 -22.00 -62.80
N VAL A 4 3.18 -21.10 -63.08
CA VAL A 4 2.91 -19.93 -62.24
C VAL A 4 1.95 -20.22 -61.07
N VAL A 5 1.20 -21.32 -61.12
CA VAL A 5 0.19 -21.65 -60.08
C VAL A 5 0.82 -22.32 -58.84
N CYS A 6 2.02 -22.89 -58.94
CA CYS A 6 2.66 -23.58 -57.80
C CYS A 6 3.40 -22.64 -56.83
N MET A 7 3.72 -21.40 -57.23
CA MET A 7 4.55 -20.51 -56.38
C MET A 7 3.73 -19.69 -55.38
N VAL A 8 2.44 -19.49 -55.62
CA VAL A 8 1.55 -18.74 -54.70
C VAL A 8 1.02 -19.62 -53.56
N ALA A 9 0.93 -20.94 -53.76
CA ALA A 9 0.50 -21.87 -52.71
C ALA A 9 1.58 -22.13 -51.63
N ALA A 10 2.86 -21.91 -51.96
CA ALA A 10 3.98 -22.15 -51.06
C ALA A 10 4.29 -20.97 -50.10
N VAL A 11 3.78 -19.76 -50.39
CA VAL A 11 3.97 -18.58 -49.53
C VAL A 11 2.82 -18.40 -48.53
N VAL A 12 1.68 -19.06 -48.76
CA VAL A 12 0.49 -18.97 -47.88
C VAL A 12 0.47 -20.06 -46.80
N SER A 13 1.31 -21.09 -46.90
CA SER A 13 1.29 -22.23 -45.94
C SER A 13 2.31 -22.14 -44.80
N THR A 14 3.15 -21.10 -44.75
CA THR A 14 4.20 -20.92 -43.72
C THR A 14 3.95 -19.74 -42.78
N LEU A 15 2.78 -19.09 -42.87
CA LEU A 15 2.45 -17.92 -42.05
C LEU A 15 1.20 -18.11 -41.17
N THR A 16 0.95 -19.33 -40.71
CA THR A 16 -0.20 -19.67 -39.83
C THR A 16 0.19 -20.43 -38.55
N LEU A 17 1.46 -20.44 -38.17
CA LEU A 17 1.94 -21.12 -36.96
C LEU A 17 3.03 -20.31 -36.24
N ALA A 18 2.68 -19.12 -35.72
CA ALA A 18 3.41 -18.48 -34.62
C ALA A 18 2.68 -17.24 -34.08
N THR A 19 1.36 -17.26 -33.96
CA THR A 19 0.70 -16.40 -32.95
C THR A 19 0.81 -17.14 -31.62
N SER A 20 2.02 -17.20 -31.09
CA SER A 20 2.26 -17.63 -29.72
C SER A 20 1.60 -16.60 -28.83
N CYS A 21 0.34 -16.82 -28.49
CA CYS A 21 -0.27 -16.24 -27.32
C CYS A 21 0.62 -16.70 -26.15
N PHE A 22 1.49 -15.82 -25.65
CA PHE A 22 2.13 -16.02 -24.36
C PHE A 22 1.04 -15.87 -23.29
N ALA A 23 0.06 -16.77 -23.28
CA ALA A 23 -0.69 -17.09 -22.08
C ALA A 23 0.31 -17.75 -21.15
N GLN A 24 1.01 -16.94 -20.37
CA GLN A 24 1.89 -17.44 -19.33
C GLN A 24 1.01 -18.31 -18.43
N ALA A 25 1.30 -19.61 -18.40
CA ALA A 25 0.48 -20.58 -17.67
C ALA A 25 0.40 -20.15 -16.20
N GLN A 26 -0.82 -19.89 -15.73
CA GLN A 26 -1.07 -19.54 -14.34
C GLN A 26 -0.64 -20.71 -13.44
N GLN A 27 0.28 -20.43 -12.52
CA GLN A 27 0.91 -21.44 -11.66
C GLN A 27 0.14 -21.68 -10.37
N MET A 28 -0.63 -20.67 -9.92
CA MET A 28 -1.43 -20.74 -8.70
C MET A 28 -2.89 -20.43 -8.99
N ARG A 29 -3.77 -21.22 -8.39
CA ARG A 29 -5.21 -20.98 -8.43
C ARG A 29 -5.55 -19.74 -7.59
N VAL A 30 -6.40 -18.85 -8.09
CA VAL A 30 -6.86 -17.67 -7.35
C VAL A 30 -8.34 -17.81 -7.06
N GLU A 31 -8.73 -17.79 -5.78
CA GLU A 31 -10.12 -17.89 -5.36
C GLU A 31 -10.57 -16.64 -4.61
N VAL A 32 -11.70 -16.08 -5.05
CA VAL A 32 -12.39 -15.05 -4.29
C VAL A 32 -13.34 -15.73 -3.31
N VAL A 33 -13.08 -15.58 -2.02
CA VAL A 33 -13.82 -16.24 -0.94
C VAL A 33 -14.48 -15.24 0.00
N ALA A 34 -15.43 -15.72 0.79
CA ALA A 34 -15.97 -14.94 1.91
C ALA A 34 -14.86 -14.56 2.89
N PRO A 35 -14.98 -13.43 3.63
CA PRO A 35 -14.03 -13.06 4.67
C PRO A 35 -13.76 -14.22 5.63
N PHE A 36 -12.50 -14.40 6.00
CA PHE A 36 -12.05 -15.51 6.85
C PHE A 36 -11.09 -15.03 7.93
N ALA A 37 -11.06 -15.78 9.03
CA ALA A 37 -10.10 -15.59 10.12
C ALA A 37 -8.70 -16.02 9.66
N LEU A 38 -7.68 -15.18 9.86
CA LEU A 38 -6.31 -15.41 9.41
C LEU A 38 -5.70 -16.67 10.06
N GLU A 39 -6.13 -16.98 11.27
CA GLU A 39 -5.75 -18.14 12.07
C GLU A 39 -6.04 -19.45 11.35
N ARG A 40 -7.10 -19.48 10.52
CA ARG A 40 -7.50 -20.66 9.74
C ARG A 40 -6.38 -21.15 8.80
N PHE A 41 -5.56 -20.23 8.28
CA PHE A 41 -4.55 -20.53 7.28
C PHE A 41 -3.11 -20.31 7.75
N ALA A 42 -2.89 -19.62 8.86
CA ALA A 42 -1.55 -19.30 9.38
C ALA A 42 -0.65 -20.53 9.62
N GLY A 43 -1.22 -21.68 9.99
CA GLY A 43 -0.46 -22.93 10.18
C GLY A 43 -0.13 -23.70 8.89
N ARG A 44 -0.77 -23.35 7.77
CA ARG A 44 -0.74 -24.11 6.51
C ARG A 44 -0.32 -23.26 5.30
N GLY A 45 -0.11 -21.98 5.50
CA GLY A 45 0.08 -21.00 4.43
C GLY A 45 0.73 -19.71 4.94
N ALA A 46 0.96 -18.78 4.02
CA ALA A 46 1.28 -17.39 4.34
C ALA A 46 0.00 -16.55 4.37
N VAL A 47 -0.07 -15.57 5.27
CA VAL A 47 -1.27 -14.74 5.48
C VAL A 47 -0.94 -13.25 5.44
N GLY A 48 -1.92 -12.42 5.10
CA GLY A 48 -1.78 -10.97 5.01
C GLY A 48 -3.10 -10.22 4.99
N LEU A 49 -2.99 -8.90 4.97
CA LEU A 49 -4.07 -7.92 4.84
C LEU A 49 -3.97 -7.24 3.47
N LEU A 50 -5.00 -7.41 2.66
CA LEU A 50 -5.13 -6.90 1.31
C LEU A 50 -5.61 -5.44 1.32
N VAL A 51 -4.93 -4.60 0.54
CA VAL A 51 -5.37 -3.28 0.12
C VAL A 51 -6.08 -3.42 -1.23
N PRO A 52 -7.42 -3.29 -1.28
CA PRO A 52 -8.21 -3.63 -2.45
C PRO A 52 -8.23 -2.55 -3.55
N GLY A 53 -7.75 -1.34 -3.27
CA GLY A 53 -7.91 -0.18 -4.14
C GLY A 53 -7.01 0.99 -3.74
N ALA A 54 -6.92 1.98 -4.62
CA ALA A 54 -6.21 3.25 -4.38
C ALA A 54 -7.21 4.41 -4.32
N GLY A 55 -7.00 5.31 -3.35
CA GLY A 55 -7.90 6.46 -3.12
C GLY A 55 -8.87 6.26 -1.95
N PRO A 56 -9.77 7.24 -1.70
CA PRO A 56 -10.63 7.27 -0.52
C PRO A 56 -11.80 6.28 -0.56
N SER A 57 -12.15 5.78 -1.74
CA SER A 57 -13.27 4.87 -1.97
C SER A 57 -12.81 3.60 -2.66
N VAL A 58 -13.54 2.52 -2.43
CA VAL A 58 -13.35 1.24 -3.11
C VAL A 58 -14.69 0.55 -3.29
N ASP A 59 -14.84 -0.17 -4.39
CA ASP A 59 -15.96 -1.07 -4.62
C ASP A 59 -15.44 -2.45 -5.04
N ARG A 60 -16.33 -3.44 -5.00
CA ARG A 60 -16.00 -4.83 -5.35
C ARG A 60 -15.61 -4.98 -6.83
N ALA A 61 -16.23 -4.23 -7.73
CA ALA A 61 -16.03 -4.38 -9.17
C ALA A 61 -14.63 -3.90 -9.59
N GLY A 62 -14.21 -2.74 -9.08
CA GLY A 62 -12.87 -2.19 -9.24
C GLY A 62 -11.81 -3.05 -8.57
N ALA A 63 -12.07 -3.59 -7.37
CA ALA A 63 -11.14 -4.52 -6.73
C ALA A 63 -10.98 -5.82 -7.53
N LEU A 64 -12.08 -6.38 -8.05
CA LEU A 64 -12.05 -7.57 -8.91
C LEU A 64 -11.31 -7.31 -10.22
N ALA A 65 -11.58 -6.16 -10.85
CA ALA A 65 -10.86 -5.69 -12.03
C ALA A 65 -9.36 -5.57 -11.76
N ALA A 66 -8.98 -4.97 -10.63
CA ALA A 66 -7.58 -4.80 -10.25
C ALA A 66 -6.87 -6.13 -9.98
N LEU A 67 -7.57 -7.06 -9.34
CA LEU A 67 -7.10 -8.43 -9.09
C LEU A 67 -6.78 -9.15 -10.39
N VAL A 68 -7.74 -9.17 -11.31
CA VAL A 68 -7.67 -9.96 -12.55
C VAL A 68 -6.73 -9.34 -13.59
N ARG A 69 -6.60 -8.02 -13.60
CA ARG A 69 -5.73 -7.28 -14.55
C ARG A 69 -4.35 -6.97 -13.99
N GLY A 70 -4.13 -7.13 -12.68
CA GLY A 70 -2.88 -6.76 -12.01
C GLY A 70 -2.58 -5.26 -12.08
N ARG A 71 -3.61 -4.41 -12.12
CA ARG A 71 -3.48 -2.95 -12.27
C ARG A 71 -4.40 -2.21 -11.33
N LEU A 72 -3.95 -1.06 -10.81
CA LEU A 72 -4.76 -0.18 -9.98
C LEU A 72 -5.10 1.09 -10.73
N GLU A 73 -6.32 1.56 -10.53
CA GLU A 73 -6.75 2.90 -10.87
C GLU A 73 -7.14 3.65 -9.61
N HIS A 74 -6.86 4.95 -9.60
CA HIS A 74 -7.17 5.78 -8.45
C HIS A 74 -8.67 6.12 -8.44
N SER A 75 -9.35 5.95 -7.31
CA SER A 75 -10.82 6.04 -7.26
C SER A 75 -11.38 7.42 -7.65
N LEU A 76 -10.59 8.49 -7.48
CA LEU A 76 -10.92 9.85 -7.95
C LEU A 76 -11.06 9.97 -9.47
N LEU A 77 -10.50 9.04 -10.24
CA LEU A 77 -10.62 9.02 -11.70
C LEU A 77 -11.94 8.40 -12.17
N GLY A 78 -12.72 7.80 -11.27
CA GLY A 78 -14.03 7.23 -11.55
C GLY A 78 -14.03 6.08 -12.56
N ARG A 79 -12.87 5.50 -12.85
CA ARG A 79 -12.67 4.49 -13.89
C ARG A 79 -12.16 3.19 -13.28
N ALA A 80 -12.61 2.08 -13.86
CA ALA A 80 -12.05 0.77 -13.57
C ALA A 80 -10.70 0.61 -14.27
N PRO A 81 -9.78 -0.22 -13.73
CA PRO A 81 -8.53 -0.56 -14.41
C PRO A 81 -8.76 -1.06 -15.84
N GLU A 82 -8.12 -0.39 -16.81
CA GLU A 82 -8.15 -0.75 -18.22
C GLU A 82 -7.18 -1.91 -18.55
N GLY A 83 -7.41 -2.55 -19.69
CA GLY A 83 -6.60 -3.66 -20.21
C GLY A 83 -7.25 -5.04 -20.04
N ASP A 84 -6.62 -6.04 -20.65
CA ASP A 84 -7.12 -7.40 -20.64
C ASP A 84 -6.84 -8.12 -19.31
N PRO A 85 -7.73 -9.03 -18.87
CA PRO A 85 -7.44 -10.00 -17.82
C PRO A 85 -6.11 -10.73 -18.05
N VAL A 86 -5.26 -10.78 -17.02
CA VAL A 86 -3.97 -11.49 -17.08
C VAL A 86 -3.98 -12.80 -16.28
N ILE A 87 -5.01 -13.01 -15.46
CA ILE A 87 -5.25 -14.23 -14.68
C ILE A 87 -6.72 -14.64 -14.76
N GLU A 88 -7.00 -15.90 -14.49
CA GLU A 88 -8.34 -16.43 -14.33
C GLU A 88 -8.64 -16.73 -12.85
N LEU A 89 -9.90 -16.58 -12.46
CA LEU A 89 -10.37 -16.91 -11.11
C LEU A 89 -10.95 -18.32 -11.09
N GLY A 90 -10.64 -19.08 -10.04
CA GLY A 90 -10.97 -20.49 -9.95
C GLY A 90 -10.06 -21.34 -10.84
N GLY A 91 -10.61 -22.41 -11.40
CA GLY A 91 -9.90 -23.34 -12.28
C GLY A 91 -9.27 -24.54 -11.56
N GLU A 92 -8.46 -25.30 -12.28
CA GLU A 92 -7.83 -26.51 -11.76
C GLU A 92 -6.87 -26.22 -10.59
N PRO A 93 -6.73 -27.13 -9.62
CA PRO A 93 -5.79 -26.96 -8.52
C PRO A 93 -4.34 -26.82 -9.03
N GLY A 94 -3.72 -25.69 -8.72
CA GLY A 94 -2.27 -25.48 -8.91
C GLY A 94 -1.44 -25.95 -7.70
N ALA A 95 -0.12 -25.75 -7.76
CA ALA A 95 0.78 -26.11 -6.65
C ALA A 95 0.50 -25.32 -5.34
N ALA A 96 -0.13 -24.16 -5.47
CA ALA A 96 -0.62 -23.32 -4.39
C ALA A 96 -1.97 -22.67 -4.77
N THR A 97 -2.71 -22.23 -3.75
CA THR A 97 -3.98 -21.51 -3.92
C THR A 97 -3.93 -20.18 -3.17
N ILE A 98 -4.24 -19.09 -3.87
CA ILE A 98 -4.39 -17.75 -3.32
C ILE A 98 -5.87 -17.52 -2.98
N LEU A 99 -6.17 -17.39 -1.70
CA LEU A 99 -7.50 -17.10 -1.17
C LEU A 99 -7.60 -15.62 -0.88
N VAL A 100 -8.50 -14.93 -1.58
CA VAL A 100 -8.65 -13.47 -1.51
C VAL A 100 -10.06 -13.13 -1.06
N SER A 101 -10.19 -12.32 -0.02
CA SER A 101 -11.47 -11.67 0.31
C SER A 101 -11.53 -10.28 -0.32
N LEU A 102 -12.68 -9.94 -0.92
CA LEU A 102 -12.90 -8.65 -1.57
C LEU A 102 -13.94 -7.81 -0.81
N PRO A 103 -13.96 -6.48 -1.04
CA PRO A 103 -15.02 -5.61 -0.55
C PRO A 103 -16.44 -6.13 -0.85
N PRO A 104 -17.43 -5.80 0.00
CA PRO A 104 -18.82 -6.06 -0.31
C PRO A 104 -19.26 -5.29 -1.57
N GLN A 105 -20.42 -5.65 -2.12
CA GLN A 105 -20.99 -4.90 -3.23
C GLN A 105 -21.33 -3.46 -2.83
N GLY A 106 -21.26 -2.54 -3.80
CA GLY A 106 -21.44 -1.12 -3.58
C GLY A 106 -20.14 -0.38 -3.24
N ALA A 107 -20.15 0.93 -3.44
CA ALA A 107 -19.02 1.79 -3.10
C ALA A 107 -18.99 2.04 -1.59
N GLY A 108 -17.81 1.88 -0.99
CA GLY A 108 -17.55 2.16 0.41
C GLY A 108 -16.24 2.91 0.60
N GLY A 109 -15.98 3.34 1.83
CA GLY A 109 -14.69 3.94 2.19
C GLY A 109 -13.56 2.91 2.10
N ASN A 110 -12.40 3.31 1.57
CA ASN A 110 -11.20 2.48 1.50
C ASN A 110 -10.43 2.45 2.84
N THR A 111 -11.16 2.26 3.93
CA THR A 111 -10.61 2.26 5.30
C THR A 111 -10.32 0.86 5.81
N ARG A 112 -11.00 -0.16 5.28
CA ARG A 112 -10.85 -1.55 5.72
C ARG A 112 -9.81 -2.30 4.92
N ARG A 113 -9.18 -3.30 5.54
CA ARG A 113 -8.30 -4.27 4.91
C ARG A 113 -8.96 -5.64 4.91
N TYR A 114 -8.64 -6.46 3.92
CA TYR A 114 -9.33 -7.73 3.69
C TYR A 114 -8.36 -8.89 3.82
N PRO A 115 -8.77 -10.04 4.40
CA PRO A 115 -7.85 -11.15 4.59
C PRO A 115 -7.46 -11.77 3.24
N ILE A 116 -6.17 -12.12 3.12
CA ILE A 116 -5.60 -12.88 2.01
C ILE A 116 -4.68 -13.97 2.56
N ALA A 117 -4.69 -15.14 1.92
CA ALA A 117 -3.82 -16.25 2.27
C ALA A 117 -3.30 -16.96 1.01
N ILE A 118 -2.07 -17.48 1.07
CA ILE A 118 -1.52 -18.39 0.06
C ILE A 118 -1.23 -19.71 0.75
N VAL A 119 -1.90 -20.78 0.30
CA VAL A 119 -1.86 -22.11 0.90
C VAL A 119 -1.21 -23.08 -0.08
N GLY A 120 -0.26 -23.89 0.41
CA GLY A 120 0.49 -24.84 -0.42
C GLY A 120 1.88 -24.34 -0.82
N ALA A 121 2.59 -25.12 -1.63
CA ALA A 121 3.92 -24.82 -2.19
C ALA A 121 4.97 -24.22 -1.21
N GLY A 122 4.91 -24.58 0.08
CA GLY A 122 5.86 -24.11 1.10
C GLY A 122 5.65 -22.67 1.60
N TRP A 123 4.59 -21.98 1.17
CA TRP A 123 4.25 -20.64 1.65
C TRP A 123 3.93 -20.65 3.15
N ARG A 124 4.65 -19.84 3.94
CA ARG A 124 4.44 -19.70 5.39
C ARG A 124 4.78 -18.30 5.89
N GLY A 125 4.12 -17.87 6.96
CA GLY A 125 4.41 -16.62 7.66
C GLY A 125 3.58 -15.44 7.15
N LEU A 126 4.19 -14.25 7.11
CA LEU A 126 3.55 -13.03 6.64
C LEU A 126 3.77 -12.85 5.14
N LEU A 127 2.71 -12.50 4.41
CA LEU A 127 2.84 -12.04 3.04
C LEU A 127 3.49 -10.66 3.01
N THR A 128 4.41 -10.46 2.07
CA THR A 128 5.07 -9.17 1.85
C THR A 128 4.85 -8.72 0.41
N SER A 129 4.79 -7.40 0.23
CA SER A 129 4.51 -6.75 -1.05
C SER A 129 5.49 -5.60 -1.23
N ARG A 130 6.11 -5.53 -2.42
CA ARG A 130 7.01 -4.41 -2.77
C ARG A 130 6.23 -3.11 -2.99
N SER A 131 4.95 -3.23 -3.36
CA SER A 131 4.03 -2.12 -3.57
C SER A 131 3.68 -1.41 -2.27
N THR A 132 3.46 -2.15 -1.18
CA THR A 132 3.12 -1.56 0.14
C THR A 132 4.36 -1.31 1.01
N ARG A 133 5.39 -2.15 0.90
CA ARG A 133 6.62 -2.16 1.74
C ARG A 133 6.36 -2.28 3.25
N ILE A 134 5.18 -2.78 3.63
CA ILE A 134 4.81 -3.03 5.02
C ILE A 134 4.59 -4.55 5.15
N PRO A 135 5.37 -5.26 5.97
CA PRO A 135 5.16 -6.69 6.20
C PRO A 135 3.73 -7.00 6.64
N GLY A 136 3.09 -7.96 5.98
CA GLY A 136 1.72 -8.34 6.27
C GLY A 136 0.64 -7.48 5.60
N LEU A 137 0.98 -6.32 5.02
CA LEU A 137 0.07 -5.54 4.19
C LEU A 137 0.42 -5.74 2.73
N VAL A 138 -0.53 -6.11 1.88
CA VAL A 138 -0.27 -6.43 0.47
C VAL A 138 -1.21 -5.70 -0.48
N SER A 139 -0.68 -5.32 -1.64
CA SER A 139 -1.48 -4.69 -2.69
C SER A 139 -2.18 -5.74 -3.54
N ILE A 140 -3.43 -5.47 -3.94
CA ILE A 140 -4.20 -6.36 -4.82
C ILE A 140 -3.54 -6.58 -6.19
N VAL A 141 -2.73 -5.62 -6.66
CA VAL A 141 -2.05 -5.74 -7.97
C VAL A 141 -0.94 -6.77 -7.98
N ASP A 142 -0.36 -7.07 -6.81
CA ASP A 142 0.73 -8.03 -6.71
C ASP A 142 0.22 -9.47 -6.76
N VAL A 143 -1.10 -9.69 -6.65
CA VAL A 143 -1.71 -11.03 -6.70
C VAL A 143 -1.58 -11.66 -8.08
N ALA A 144 -1.84 -10.92 -9.15
CA ALA A 144 -1.74 -11.44 -10.51
C ALA A 144 -0.31 -11.87 -10.89
N PRO A 145 0.74 -11.05 -10.69
CA PRO A 145 2.13 -11.49 -10.86
C PRO A 145 2.48 -12.71 -10.01
N THR A 146 1.95 -12.81 -8.78
CA THR A 146 2.15 -13.99 -7.91
C THR A 146 1.53 -15.25 -8.51
N ALA A 147 0.30 -15.15 -9.01
CA ALA A 147 -0.40 -16.28 -9.61
C ALA A 147 0.30 -16.79 -10.88
N LEU A 148 0.98 -15.89 -11.60
CA LEU A 148 1.81 -16.20 -12.76
C LEU A 148 3.25 -16.67 -12.40
N GLY A 149 3.59 -16.72 -11.11
CA GLY A 149 4.92 -17.11 -10.63
C GLY A 149 6.03 -16.10 -10.93
N ARG A 150 5.69 -14.81 -11.08
CA ARG A 150 6.65 -13.77 -11.42
C ARG A 150 7.39 -13.25 -10.16
N PRO A 151 8.67 -12.85 -10.29
CA PRO A 151 9.50 -12.43 -9.16
C PRO A 151 9.13 -11.06 -8.56
N ASP A 152 8.31 -10.28 -9.26
CA ASP A 152 7.76 -8.98 -8.83
C ASP A 152 6.43 -9.12 -8.06
N GLY A 153 5.92 -10.33 -7.87
CA GLY A 153 4.75 -10.61 -7.05
C GLY A 153 5.00 -10.56 -5.54
N LEU A 154 4.08 -11.17 -4.80
CA LEU A 154 4.14 -11.32 -3.35
C LEU A 154 5.31 -12.23 -2.95
N SER A 155 5.79 -12.01 -1.73
CA SER A 155 6.77 -12.88 -1.09
C SER A 155 6.34 -13.22 0.34
N THR A 156 7.20 -13.92 1.07
CA THR A 156 6.94 -14.29 2.47
C THR A 156 8.05 -13.82 3.38
N GLN A 157 7.68 -13.52 4.61
CA GLN A 157 8.60 -13.28 5.71
C GLN A 157 8.21 -14.16 6.88
N ARG A 158 9.21 -14.78 7.52
CA ARG A 158 8.96 -15.58 8.72
C ARG A 158 8.48 -14.68 9.85
N ALA A 159 7.42 -15.12 10.53
CA ALA A 159 6.90 -14.52 11.74
C ALA A 159 6.51 -15.64 12.72
N SER A 160 6.76 -15.44 14.01
CA SER A 160 6.40 -16.40 15.05
C SER A 160 4.89 -16.54 15.23
N ASP A 161 4.17 -15.42 15.20
CA ASP A 161 2.70 -15.35 15.22
C ASP A 161 2.21 -14.34 14.18
N ALA A 162 2.00 -14.82 12.95
CA ALA A 162 1.55 -13.99 11.85
C ALA A 162 0.15 -13.37 12.11
N PRO A 163 -0.87 -14.11 12.58
CA PRO A 163 -2.16 -13.51 12.94
C PRO A 163 -2.07 -12.40 13.99
N ALA A 164 -1.30 -12.59 15.07
CA ALA A 164 -1.14 -11.54 16.08
C ALA A 164 -0.46 -10.28 15.52
N ALA A 165 0.58 -10.45 14.71
CA ALA A 165 1.26 -9.35 14.04
C ALA A 165 0.29 -8.57 13.12
N LEU A 166 -0.55 -9.28 12.35
CA LEU A 166 -1.55 -8.65 11.47
C LEU A 166 -2.64 -7.92 12.25
N ARG A 167 -3.11 -8.46 13.39
CA ARG A 167 -4.07 -7.76 14.26
C ARG A 167 -3.48 -6.49 14.88
N GLU A 168 -2.19 -6.49 15.23
CA GLU A 168 -1.52 -5.27 15.70
C GLU A 168 -1.37 -4.24 14.56
N LEU A 169 -0.98 -4.70 13.37
CA LEU A 169 -0.86 -3.86 12.20
C LEU A 169 -2.18 -3.17 11.84
N ASP A 170 -3.28 -3.93 11.77
CA ASP A 170 -4.62 -3.41 11.47
C ASP A 170 -5.06 -2.37 12.51
N ARG A 171 -4.88 -2.68 13.81
CA ARG A 171 -5.16 -1.73 14.91
C ARG A 171 -4.31 -0.46 14.84
N ARG A 172 -3.07 -0.52 14.35
CA ARG A 172 -2.22 0.67 14.14
C ARG A 172 -2.72 1.50 12.97
N ILE A 173 -3.07 0.86 11.85
CA ILE A 173 -3.61 1.52 10.65
C ILE A 173 -4.91 2.25 11.00
N ASP A 174 -5.84 1.59 11.70
CA ASP A 174 -7.12 2.18 12.08
C ASP A 174 -6.98 3.38 13.02
N ARG A 175 -6.14 3.24 14.06
CA ARG A 175 -5.89 4.33 15.01
C ARG A 175 -5.31 5.56 14.29
N ASN A 176 -4.28 5.36 13.47
CA ASN A 176 -3.60 6.46 12.78
C ASN A 176 -4.50 7.09 11.69
N GLY A 177 -5.27 6.27 10.97
CA GLY A 177 -6.27 6.76 10.02
C GLY A 177 -7.32 7.66 10.67
N SER A 178 -7.77 7.33 11.87
CA SER A 178 -8.79 8.10 12.60
C SER A 178 -8.28 9.44 13.16
N SER A 179 -6.97 9.60 13.37
CA SER A 179 -6.36 10.82 13.92
C SER A 179 -5.83 11.76 12.84
N ARG A 180 -5.53 11.25 11.65
CA ARG A 180 -4.86 12.02 10.59
C ARG A 180 -5.61 13.29 10.21
N LEU A 181 -6.88 13.18 9.84
CA LEU A 181 -7.63 14.36 9.38
C LEU A 181 -7.77 15.44 10.46
N PRO A 182 -8.21 15.14 11.70
CA PRO A 182 -8.25 16.14 12.76
C PRO A 182 -6.90 16.78 13.07
N ALA A 183 -5.83 15.97 13.12
CA ALA A 183 -4.50 16.46 13.45
C ALA A 183 -3.91 17.33 12.32
N THR A 184 -4.09 16.95 11.06
CA THR A 184 -3.64 17.73 9.89
C THR A 184 -4.43 19.03 9.75
N VAL A 185 -5.75 19.01 9.97
CA VAL A 185 -6.58 20.23 9.95
C VAL A 185 -6.16 21.19 11.06
N LEU A 186 -5.97 20.70 12.28
CA LEU A 186 -5.53 21.52 13.41
C LEU A 186 -4.13 22.11 13.16
N ALA A 187 -3.17 21.28 12.75
CA ALA A 187 -1.82 21.74 12.42
C ALA A 187 -1.85 22.81 11.32
N GLY A 188 -2.58 22.57 10.24
CA GLY A 188 -2.75 23.51 9.13
C GLY A 188 -3.37 24.82 9.58
N ALA A 189 -4.41 24.79 10.41
CA ALA A 189 -5.07 25.99 10.94
C ALA A 189 -4.11 26.83 11.82
N VAL A 190 -3.36 26.18 12.71
CA VAL A 190 -2.37 26.87 13.57
C VAL A 190 -1.24 27.47 12.74
N ILE A 191 -0.70 26.72 11.78
CA ILE A 191 0.37 27.21 10.89
C ILE A 191 -0.14 28.37 10.03
N ALA A 192 -1.36 28.30 9.50
CA ALA A 192 -1.96 29.37 8.72
C ALA A 192 -2.17 30.64 9.57
N LEU A 193 -2.68 30.51 10.80
CA LEU A 193 -2.82 31.64 11.72
C LEU A 193 -1.45 32.26 12.05
N LEU A 194 -0.44 31.43 12.32
CA LEU A 194 0.93 31.90 12.52
C LEU A 194 1.48 32.58 11.27
N ALA A 195 1.17 32.10 10.06
CA ALA A 195 1.65 32.72 8.83
C ALA A 195 1.14 34.15 8.66
N LEU A 196 -0.09 34.43 9.10
CA LEU A 196 -0.70 35.75 9.05
C LEU A 196 -0.11 36.72 10.08
N VAL A 197 0.17 36.25 11.30
CA VAL A 197 0.59 37.13 12.42
C VAL A 197 2.12 37.19 12.56
N ARG A 198 2.81 36.06 12.34
CA ARG A 198 4.24 35.83 12.57
C ARG A 198 4.82 34.83 11.55
N PRO A 199 5.05 35.23 10.29
CA PRO A 199 5.41 34.31 9.20
C PRO A 199 6.67 33.47 9.49
N ARG A 200 7.63 34.03 10.24
CA ARG A 200 8.83 33.29 10.65
C ARG A 200 8.51 32.16 11.63
N ALA A 201 7.58 32.38 12.57
CA ALA A 201 7.12 31.35 13.49
C ALA A 201 6.35 30.24 12.75
N ALA A 202 5.67 30.54 11.65
CA ALA A 202 4.98 29.54 10.83
C ALA A 202 5.96 28.53 10.21
N VAL A 203 7.10 28.98 9.69
CA VAL A 203 8.15 28.08 9.15
C VAL A 203 8.71 27.16 10.25
N ILE A 204 8.93 27.70 11.45
CA ILE A 204 9.39 26.92 12.60
C ILE A 204 8.30 25.93 13.07
N ALA A 205 7.03 26.35 13.07
CA ALA A 205 5.90 25.50 13.40
C ALA A 205 5.80 24.31 12.43
N PHE A 206 5.97 24.55 11.13
CA PHE A 206 6.03 23.48 10.14
C PHE A 206 7.14 22.47 10.44
N ALA A 207 8.36 22.96 10.70
CA ALA A 207 9.51 22.10 10.99
C ALA A 207 9.32 21.26 12.27
N THR A 208 8.81 21.89 13.33
CA THR A 208 8.57 21.24 14.63
C THR A 208 7.43 20.24 14.58
N VAL A 209 6.34 20.54 13.87
CA VAL A 209 5.24 19.59 13.63
C VAL A 209 5.73 18.40 12.81
N ALA A 210 6.54 18.62 11.78
CA ALA A 210 7.14 17.53 11.01
C ALA A 210 8.06 16.65 11.88
N ALA A 211 8.94 17.25 12.69
CA ALA A 211 9.78 16.50 13.61
C ALA A 211 8.95 15.68 14.62
N ALA A 212 7.89 16.27 15.17
CA ALA A 212 6.98 15.58 16.08
C ALA A 212 6.23 14.43 15.39
N ASN A 213 5.78 14.60 14.15
CA ASN A 213 5.16 13.53 13.37
C ASN A 213 6.10 12.33 13.22
N LEU A 214 7.37 12.59 12.90
CA LEU A 214 8.38 11.55 12.78
C LEU A 214 8.58 10.80 14.10
N LEU A 215 8.69 11.53 15.22
CA LEU A 215 8.82 10.93 16.55
C LEU A 215 7.60 10.10 16.95
N LEU A 216 6.39 10.57 16.63
CA LEU A 216 5.15 9.81 16.86
C LEU A 216 5.13 8.50 16.05
N GLY A 217 5.60 8.54 14.79
CA GLY A 217 5.76 7.34 13.95
C GLY A 217 6.72 6.32 14.56
N LEU A 218 7.86 6.79 15.08
CA LEU A 218 8.89 5.94 15.72
C LEU A 218 8.45 5.37 17.07
N THR A 219 7.72 6.14 17.87
CA THR A 219 7.28 5.73 19.22
C THR A 219 5.98 4.93 19.22
N ALA A 220 5.37 4.73 18.04
CA ALA A 220 4.07 4.08 17.86
C ALA A 220 2.93 4.70 18.71
N VAL A 221 3.08 5.96 19.14
CA VAL A 221 2.05 6.68 19.89
C VAL A 221 0.88 6.96 18.96
N SER A 222 -0.24 6.30 19.26
CA SER A 222 -1.41 6.22 18.37
C SER A 222 -2.71 6.64 19.07
N GLY A 223 -2.62 7.23 20.26
CA GLY A 223 -3.77 7.80 20.96
C GLY A 223 -4.20 9.13 20.35
N ARG A 224 -5.46 9.26 19.91
CA ARG A 224 -6.00 10.46 19.24
C ARG A 224 -5.69 11.76 20.01
N LEU A 225 -5.96 11.78 21.31
CA LEU A 225 -5.72 12.96 22.14
C LEU A 225 -4.22 13.25 22.31
N ALA A 226 -3.39 12.21 22.44
CA ALA A 226 -1.95 12.36 22.56
C ALA A 226 -1.34 12.93 21.28
N VAL A 227 -1.74 12.42 20.10
CA VAL A 227 -1.31 12.94 18.79
C VAL A 227 -1.71 14.40 18.65
N ILE A 228 -2.98 14.75 18.91
CA ILE A 228 -3.48 16.13 18.83
C ILE A 228 -2.70 17.05 19.78
N ALA A 229 -2.52 16.64 21.04
CA ALA A 229 -1.81 17.43 22.04
C ALA A 229 -0.34 17.65 21.67
N ILE A 230 0.35 16.61 21.19
CA ILE A 230 1.77 16.70 20.78
C ILE A 230 1.93 17.60 19.56
N VAL A 231 1.04 17.48 18.56
CA VAL A 231 1.06 18.33 17.36
C VAL A 231 0.78 19.79 17.72
N ALA A 232 -0.23 20.05 18.56
CA ALA A 232 -0.56 21.39 19.02
C ALA A 232 0.58 22.01 19.86
N ALA A 233 1.16 21.24 20.79
CA ALA A 233 2.28 21.68 21.61
C ALA A 233 3.52 21.98 20.74
N SER A 234 3.78 21.17 19.72
CA SER A 234 4.90 21.39 18.79
C SER A 234 4.72 22.66 17.97
N ALA A 235 3.51 22.90 17.44
CA ALA A 235 3.21 24.14 16.74
C ALA A 235 3.33 25.37 17.66
N ALA A 236 2.86 25.28 18.91
CA ALA A 236 2.97 26.35 19.90
C ALA A 236 4.43 26.63 20.31
N ALA A 237 5.28 25.60 20.37
CA ALA A 237 6.70 25.73 20.67
C ALA A 237 7.45 26.59 19.65
N ALA A 238 6.91 26.80 18.45
CA ALA A 238 7.51 27.68 17.45
C ALA A 238 7.71 29.12 17.94
N VAL A 239 6.83 29.63 18.80
CA VAL A 239 6.89 31.01 19.32
C VAL A 239 8.11 31.24 20.21
N PRO A 240 8.39 30.43 21.24
CA PRO A 240 9.65 30.55 21.99
C PRO A 240 10.88 30.18 21.15
N LEU A 241 10.79 29.20 20.24
CA LEU A 241 11.91 28.78 19.37
C LEU A 241 12.33 29.87 18.38
N GLU A 242 11.42 30.75 17.96
CA GLU A 242 11.75 31.90 17.12
C GLU A 242 12.84 32.78 17.76
N ARG A 243 12.85 32.90 19.09
CA ARG A 243 13.89 33.65 19.81
C ARG A 243 15.25 32.97 19.79
N ALA A 244 15.31 31.65 19.66
CA ALA A 244 16.56 30.89 19.59
C ALA A 244 17.11 30.81 18.15
N LEU A 245 16.20 30.73 17.15
CA LEU A 245 16.48 30.59 15.72
C LEU A 245 16.45 31.95 14.98
N ARG A 246 17.00 32.99 15.61
CA ARG A 246 17.01 34.37 15.08
C ARG A 246 17.83 34.52 13.79
N THR A 247 18.86 33.70 13.60
CA THR A 247 19.70 33.79 12.40
C THR A 247 19.17 32.87 11.29
N PRO A 248 19.18 33.32 10.01
CA PRO A 248 18.79 32.47 8.88
C PRO A 248 19.57 31.15 8.82
N LEU A 249 20.86 31.18 9.18
CA LEU A 249 21.70 29.98 9.24
C LEU A 249 21.18 28.94 10.24
N ARG A 250 20.82 29.35 11.48
CA ARG A 250 20.28 28.42 12.48
C ARG A 250 18.94 27.84 12.07
N LEU A 251 18.08 28.65 11.46
CA LEU A 251 16.81 28.19 10.92
C LEU A 251 17.03 27.18 9.78
N GLY A 252 17.94 27.48 8.85
CA GLY A 252 18.31 26.60 7.76
C GLY A 252 18.87 25.25 8.26
N LEU A 253 19.77 25.29 9.25
CA LEU A 253 20.30 24.08 9.88
C LEU A 253 19.22 23.24 10.58
N ALA A 254 18.27 23.87 11.28
CA ALA A 254 17.16 23.17 11.90
C ALA A 254 16.26 22.48 10.87
N LEU A 255 15.93 23.16 9.77
CA LEU A 255 15.16 22.59 8.66
C LEU A 255 15.92 21.43 7.99
N ALA A 256 17.20 21.62 7.71
CA ALA A 256 18.05 20.57 7.15
C ALA A 256 18.12 19.34 8.07
N ALA A 257 18.23 19.54 9.38
CA ALA A 257 18.22 18.46 10.35
C ALA A 257 16.90 17.65 10.32
N VAL A 258 15.75 18.31 10.19
CA VAL A 258 14.45 17.61 10.05
C VAL A 258 14.41 16.79 8.75
N VAL A 259 14.84 17.36 7.62
CA VAL A 259 14.90 16.67 6.33
C VAL A 259 15.83 15.45 6.39
N VAL A 260 17.02 15.61 6.97
CA VAL A 260 17.99 14.52 7.16
C VAL A 260 17.42 13.44 8.07
N ALA A 261 16.75 13.79 9.17
CA ALA A 261 16.10 12.83 10.06
C ALA A 261 15.04 12.01 9.32
N TYR A 262 14.20 12.65 8.49
CA TYR A 262 13.24 11.96 7.65
C TYR A 262 13.91 11.02 6.65
N ALA A 263 14.98 11.46 5.98
CA ALA A 263 15.71 10.64 5.02
C ALA A 263 16.35 9.41 5.70
N LEU A 264 16.93 9.58 6.89
CA LEU A 264 17.51 8.49 7.68
C LEU A 264 16.45 7.48 8.11
N VAL A 265 15.30 7.94 8.63
CA VAL A 265 14.22 7.04 9.04
C VAL A 265 13.61 6.32 7.83
N LEU A 266 13.47 7.00 6.68
CA LEU A 266 12.99 6.36 5.45
C LEU A 266 13.94 5.26 4.95
N ALA A 267 15.25 5.45 5.13
CA ALA A 267 16.26 4.46 4.75
C ALA A 267 16.30 3.24 5.68
N VAL A 268 16.07 3.43 6.99
CA VAL A 268 16.22 2.37 8.00
C VAL A 268 14.89 1.68 8.35
N ALA A 269 13.80 2.44 8.44
CA ALA A 269 12.50 1.98 8.92
C ALA A 269 11.35 2.61 8.12
N PRO A 270 11.21 2.28 6.81
CA PRO A 270 10.22 2.90 5.92
C PRO A 270 8.77 2.73 6.41
N GLU A 271 8.50 1.63 7.12
CA GLU A 271 7.21 1.36 7.78
C GLU A 271 6.82 2.40 8.82
N SER A 272 7.78 3.02 9.51
CA SER A 272 7.52 4.05 10.53
C SER A 272 7.04 5.36 9.91
N VAL A 273 7.54 5.68 8.71
CA VAL A 273 7.09 6.85 7.94
C VAL A 273 5.72 6.59 7.34
N ALA A 274 5.51 5.41 6.76
CA ALA A 274 4.25 5.03 6.12
C ALA A 274 3.07 5.00 7.10
N LEU A 275 3.35 4.65 8.36
CA LEU A 275 2.36 4.60 9.44
C LEU A 275 2.32 5.88 10.29
N SER A 276 2.97 6.98 9.90
CA SER A 276 2.95 8.21 10.69
C SER A 276 1.55 8.86 10.74
N PRO A 277 1.17 9.46 11.88
CA PRO A 277 -0.20 9.91 12.12
C PRO A 277 -0.61 11.18 11.36
N LEU A 278 0.32 11.97 10.80
CA LEU A 278 0.04 13.11 9.91
C LEU A 278 0.36 12.75 8.45
#